data_AF-A0A929K7K8-F1
#
_entry.id   AF-A0A929K7K8-F1
#
_cell.length_a   1.000
_cell.length_b   1.000
_cell.length_c   1.000
_cell.angle_alpha   90.00
_cell.angle_beta   90.00
_cell.angle_gamma   90.00
#
_symmetry.space_group_name_H-M   'P 1'
#
loop_
_entity.id
_entity.type
_entity.pdbx_description
1 polymer ?
#
loop_
_entity_poly.entity_id
_entity_poly.type
_entity_poly.pdbx_seq_one_letter_code
_entity_poly.pdbx_strand_id
1 'polypeptide(L)'
;KNIIMIGPTGVGKTEIARRLARLANSPFLKIEASKFTEVGYVGRDVESMIRDLTELAVNMAKQEEQEKVKTKAIELAEDKLLDILLPEPKKEIEKDTEKKREGMLEVVKIESANPVSTREKLRRLLRKGKLDERYVELEITDKSFPLVEIFSGAGLEEMDINVKEIFGQILPSKTKKRKVKVKDAIGILTQQESQRLIDIDKVVEKAIRGTEQNGIIFLDEL
;
A
#
# COMPACT_ATOMS: atom_id res chain seq x y z
N LYS A 1 -31.02 -8.66 -15.08
CA LYS A 1 -32.39 -8.64 -14.51
C LYS A 1 -32.25 -8.30 -13.02
N ASN A 2 -33.02 -7.35 -12.50
CA ASN A 2 -32.94 -6.93 -11.10
C ASN A 2 -33.80 -7.85 -10.21
N ILE A 3 -33.48 -7.91 -8.91
CA ILE A 3 -34.16 -8.75 -7.92
C ILE A 3 -34.79 -7.84 -6.86
N ILE A 4 -36.05 -8.08 -6.52
CA ILE A 4 -36.74 -7.45 -5.39
C ILE A 4 -36.89 -8.50 -4.29
N MET A 5 -36.38 -8.21 -3.09
CA MET A 5 -36.46 -9.10 -1.92
C MET A 5 -37.49 -8.57 -0.94
N ILE A 6 -38.58 -9.30 -0.71
CA ILE A 6 -39.66 -8.92 0.23
C ILE A 6 -39.60 -9.83 1.46
N GLY A 7 -39.59 -9.23 2.65
CA GLY A 7 -39.61 -9.95 3.92
C GLY A 7 -39.33 -9.03 5.11
N PRO A 8 -39.55 -9.49 6.35
CA PRO A 8 -39.31 -8.67 7.54
C PRO A 8 -37.82 -8.34 7.73
N THR A 9 -37.50 -7.45 8.65
CA THR A 9 -36.11 -7.17 9.05
C THR A 9 -35.49 -8.41 9.70
N GLY A 10 -34.16 -8.54 9.62
CA GLY A 10 -33.44 -9.64 10.27
C GLY A 10 -33.49 -11.02 9.58
N VAL A 11 -34.27 -11.22 8.50
CA VAL A 11 -34.34 -12.52 7.77
C VAL A 11 -33.12 -12.81 6.87
N GLY A 12 -32.09 -11.95 6.88
CA GLY A 12 -30.85 -12.19 6.14
C GLY A 12 -30.82 -11.70 4.69
N LYS A 13 -31.75 -10.83 4.25
CA LYS A 13 -31.77 -10.28 2.87
C LYS A 13 -30.41 -9.72 2.43
N THR A 14 -29.81 -8.85 3.27
CA THR A 14 -28.49 -8.26 3.02
C THR A 14 -27.38 -9.31 3.02
N GLU A 15 -27.47 -10.35 3.86
CA GLU A 15 -26.46 -11.40 3.95
C GLU A 15 -26.46 -12.31 2.72
N ILE A 16 -27.65 -12.61 2.17
CA ILE A 16 -27.80 -13.34 0.91
C ILE A 16 -27.11 -12.56 -0.22
N ALA A 17 -27.39 -11.25 -0.35
CA ALA A 17 -26.79 -10.41 -1.37
C ALA A 17 -25.26 -10.30 -1.20
N ARG A 18 -24.79 -10.09 0.04
CA ARG A 18 -23.35 -10.00 0.35
C ARG A 18 -22.61 -11.30 0.04
N ARG A 19 -23.19 -12.46 0.39
CA ARG A 19 -22.58 -13.77 0.10
C ARG A 19 -22.58 -14.08 -1.39
N LEU A 20 -23.66 -13.75 -2.10
CA LEU A 20 -23.71 -13.88 -3.55
C LEU A 20 -22.58 -13.08 -4.21
N ALA A 21 -22.38 -11.83 -3.80
CA ALA A 21 -21.31 -11.00 -4.34
C ALA A 21 -19.92 -11.57 -4.05
N ARG A 22 -19.67 -12.07 -2.84
CA ARG A 22 -18.42 -12.75 -2.48
C ARG A 22 -18.16 -14.01 -3.32
N LEU A 23 -19.19 -14.84 -3.52
CA LEU A 23 -19.07 -16.06 -4.33
C LEU A 23 -18.81 -15.75 -5.81
N ALA A 24 -19.41 -14.68 -6.33
CA ALA A 24 -19.21 -14.22 -7.70
C ALA A 24 -17.97 -13.30 -7.86
N ASN A 25 -17.16 -13.13 -6.81
CA ASN A 25 -16.04 -12.19 -6.76
C ASN A 25 -16.39 -10.81 -7.38
N SER A 26 -17.50 -10.25 -6.92
CA SER A 26 -18.14 -9.08 -7.51
C SER A 26 -18.10 -7.89 -6.53
N PRO A 27 -17.85 -6.66 -7.01
CA PRO A 27 -17.90 -5.49 -6.14
C PRO A 27 -19.32 -5.30 -5.61
N PHE A 28 -19.43 -4.99 -4.31
CA PHE A 28 -20.70 -4.97 -3.59
C PHE A 28 -20.87 -3.70 -2.75
N LEU A 29 -21.90 -2.92 -3.05
CA LEU A 29 -22.27 -1.74 -2.29
C LEU A 29 -23.63 -1.92 -1.61
N LYS A 30 -23.69 -1.73 -0.28
CA LYS A 30 -24.95 -1.61 0.46
C LYS A 30 -25.23 -0.13 0.69
N ILE A 31 -26.43 0.33 0.33
CA ILE A 31 -26.89 1.68 0.65
C ILE A 31 -28.38 1.69 1.01
N GLU A 32 -28.79 2.62 1.85
CA GLU A 32 -30.19 2.84 2.23
C GLU A 32 -30.82 3.84 1.26
N ALA A 33 -32.01 3.54 0.76
CA ALA A 33 -32.69 4.40 -0.22
C ALA A 33 -33.04 5.78 0.36
N SER A 34 -33.32 5.85 1.67
CA SER A 34 -33.65 7.08 2.41
C SER A 34 -32.57 8.17 2.33
N LYS A 35 -31.30 7.79 2.12
CA LYS A 35 -30.15 8.71 1.97
C LYS A 35 -30.26 9.65 0.76
N PHE A 36 -31.13 9.33 -0.19
CA PHE A 36 -31.36 10.11 -1.41
C PHE A 36 -32.66 10.92 -1.37
N THR A 37 -33.46 10.78 -0.32
CA THR A 37 -34.79 11.40 -0.21
C THR A 37 -34.96 12.31 1.00
N GLU A 38 -33.93 12.47 1.84
CA GLU A 38 -34.04 13.28 3.06
C GLU A 38 -34.10 14.79 2.75
N VAL A 39 -35.16 15.42 3.25
CA VAL A 39 -35.57 16.79 2.97
C VAL A 39 -34.68 17.76 3.78
N GLY A 40 -33.82 18.54 3.13
CA GLY A 40 -33.29 19.78 3.74
C GLY A 40 -31.81 20.11 3.55
N TYR A 41 -31.00 19.19 3.05
CA TYR A 41 -29.63 19.48 2.56
C TYR A 41 -29.51 18.85 1.17
N VAL A 42 -28.72 19.44 0.28
CA VAL A 42 -28.51 18.91 -1.08
C VAL A 42 -28.24 17.40 -0.97
N GLY A 43 -29.22 16.57 -1.35
CA GLY A 43 -29.15 15.13 -1.15
C GLY A 43 -27.88 14.56 -1.77
N ARG A 44 -27.37 13.45 -1.22
CA ARG A 44 -26.22 12.76 -1.83
C ARG A 44 -26.53 12.50 -3.30
N ASP A 45 -25.58 12.77 -4.18
CA ASP A 45 -25.71 12.51 -5.62
C ASP A 45 -25.96 11.01 -5.84
N VAL A 46 -27.01 10.63 -6.59
CA VAL A 46 -27.33 9.23 -6.92
C VAL A 46 -26.14 8.56 -7.64
N GLU A 47 -25.37 9.32 -8.42
CA GLU A 47 -24.16 8.83 -9.08
C GLU A 47 -23.06 8.45 -8.09
N SER A 48 -23.09 8.95 -6.85
CA SER A 48 -22.13 8.55 -5.82
C SER A 48 -22.18 7.06 -5.53
N MET A 49 -23.32 6.39 -5.76
CA MET A 49 -23.40 4.93 -5.65
C MET A 49 -22.47 4.23 -6.64
N ILE A 50 -22.38 4.73 -7.86
CA ILE A 50 -21.52 4.17 -8.89
C ILE A 50 -20.05 4.47 -8.59
N ARG A 51 -19.75 5.68 -8.08
CA ARG A 51 -18.40 6.06 -7.64
C ARG A 51 -17.92 5.17 -6.50
N ASP A 52 -18.72 5.01 -5.44
CA ASP A 52 -18.44 4.17 -4.27
C ASP A 52 -18.25 2.70 -4.69
N LEU A 53 -19.10 2.17 -5.58
CA LEU A 53 -18.97 0.81 -6.12
C LEU A 53 -17.68 0.63 -6.92
N THR A 54 -17.31 1.63 -7.73
CA THR A 54 -16.09 1.61 -8.54
C THR A 54 -14.84 1.63 -7.66
N GLU A 55 -14.84 2.40 -6.59
CA GLU A 55 -13.73 2.41 -5.62
C GLU A 55 -13.54 1.03 -4.97
N LEU A 56 -14.63 0.35 -4.62
CA LEU A 56 -14.59 -1.03 -4.13
C LEU A 56 -14.00 -1.98 -5.19
N ALA A 57 -14.38 -1.82 -6.46
CA ALA A 57 -13.83 -2.60 -7.56
C ALA A 57 -12.32 -2.36 -7.77
N VAL A 58 -11.86 -1.11 -7.67
CA VAL A 58 -10.43 -0.74 -7.74
C VAL A 58 -9.66 -1.42 -6.60
N ASN A 59 -10.19 -1.39 -5.39
CA ASN A 59 -9.56 -2.03 -4.23
C ASN A 59 -9.46 -3.55 -4.42
N MET A 60 -10.50 -4.21 -4.92
CA MET A 60 -10.49 -5.63 -5.26
C MET A 60 -9.45 -5.95 -6.34
N ALA A 61 -9.47 -5.20 -7.45
CA ALA A 61 -8.52 -5.38 -8.56
C ALA A 61 -7.07 -5.18 -8.13
N LYS A 62 -6.81 -4.18 -7.28
CA LYS A 62 -5.49 -3.90 -6.71
C LYS A 62 -5.00 -5.04 -5.82
N GLN A 63 -5.86 -5.59 -4.95
CA GLN A 63 -5.51 -6.74 -4.11
C GLN A 63 -5.16 -7.97 -4.96
N GLU A 64 -5.91 -8.22 -6.02
CA GLU A 64 -5.63 -9.35 -6.93
C GLU A 64 -4.31 -9.18 -7.68
N GLU A 65 -4.01 -7.99 -8.22
CA GLU A 65 -2.72 -7.75 -8.87
C GLU A 65 -1.57 -7.77 -7.85
N GLN A 66 -1.79 -7.31 -6.61
CA GLN A 66 -0.82 -7.37 -5.53
C GLN A 66 -0.39 -8.81 -5.22
N GLU A 67 -1.36 -9.74 -5.14
CA GLU A 67 -1.07 -11.16 -4.91
C GLU A 67 -0.34 -11.79 -6.10
N LYS A 68 -0.65 -11.38 -7.34
CA LYS A 68 0.09 -11.87 -8.53
C LYS A 68 1.56 -11.46 -8.54
N VAL A 69 1.87 -10.25 -8.09
CA VAL A 69 3.26 -9.73 -8.08
C VAL A 69 4.03 -10.09 -6.82
N LYS A 70 3.36 -10.69 -5.81
CA LYS A 70 3.92 -10.95 -4.48
C LYS A 70 5.23 -11.74 -4.50
N THR A 71 5.31 -12.83 -5.27
CA THR A 71 6.53 -13.65 -5.36
C THR A 71 7.70 -12.84 -5.91
N LYS A 72 7.47 -12.09 -6.99
CA LYS A 72 8.48 -11.22 -7.60
C LYS A 72 8.88 -10.07 -6.67
N ALA A 73 7.92 -9.51 -5.93
CA ALA A 73 8.15 -8.48 -4.94
C ALA A 73 9.04 -8.98 -3.79
N ILE A 74 8.83 -10.21 -3.32
CA ILE A 74 9.67 -10.85 -2.29
C ILE A 74 11.11 -11.01 -2.82
N GLU A 75 11.29 -11.51 -4.04
CA GLU A 75 12.62 -11.69 -4.63
C GLU A 75 13.39 -10.36 -4.75
N LEU A 76 12.73 -9.32 -5.25
CA LEU A 76 13.32 -7.99 -5.35
C LEU A 76 13.61 -7.37 -3.97
N ALA A 77 12.74 -7.62 -2.99
CA ALA A 77 12.95 -7.18 -1.62
C ALA A 77 14.13 -7.89 -0.96
N GLU A 78 14.30 -9.21 -1.17
CA GLU A 78 15.49 -9.96 -0.75
C GLU A 78 16.76 -9.34 -1.37
N ASP A 79 16.72 -9.03 -2.66
CA ASP A 79 17.87 -8.45 -3.36
C ASP A 79 18.26 -7.07 -2.82
N LYS A 80 17.30 -6.17 -2.64
CA LYS A 80 17.55 -4.87 -2.01
C LYS A 80 18.09 -4.99 -0.59
N LEU A 81 17.57 -5.94 0.18
CA LEU A 81 18.02 -6.16 1.55
C LEU A 81 19.46 -6.70 1.58
N LEU A 82 19.83 -7.55 0.63
CA LEU A 82 21.20 -8.02 0.46
C LEU A 82 22.14 -6.87 0.07
N ASP A 83 21.72 -5.96 -0.81
CA ASP A 83 22.53 -4.80 -1.19
C ASP A 83 22.79 -3.86 0.00
N ILE A 84 21.83 -3.74 0.93
CA ILE A 84 22.00 -2.97 2.18
C ILE A 84 22.96 -3.68 3.14
N LEU A 85 22.91 -5.02 3.21
CA LEU A 85 23.78 -5.82 4.08
C LEU A 85 25.20 -5.99 3.54
N LEU A 86 25.36 -5.88 2.21
CA LEU A 86 26.62 -5.95 1.49
C LEU A 86 26.76 -4.72 0.59
N PRO A 87 27.06 -3.54 1.16
CA PRO A 87 27.39 -2.39 0.34
C PRO A 87 28.62 -2.76 -0.51
N GLU A 88 28.51 -2.59 -1.83
CA GLU A 88 29.66 -2.78 -2.71
C GLU A 88 30.80 -1.90 -2.20
N PRO A 89 32.05 -2.42 -2.11
CA PRO A 89 33.18 -1.58 -1.78
C PRO A 89 33.21 -0.46 -2.81
N LYS A 90 33.01 0.78 -2.35
CA LYS A 90 33.14 1.95 -3.22
C LYS A 90 34.48 1.81 -3.91
N LYS A 91 34.47 1.76 -5.24
CA LYS A 91 35.69 2.01 -6.01
C LYS A 91 36.07 3.44 -5.69
N GLU A 92 36.87 3.64 -4.65
CA GLU A 92 37.54 4.89 -4.43
C GLU A 92 38.38 5.12 -5.68
N ILE A 93 37.94 6.10 -6.48
CA ILE A 93 38.85 6.74 -7.41
C ILE A 93 39.89 7.38 -6.50
N GLU A 94 41.07 6.77 -6.44
CA GLU A 94 42.23 7.27 -5.72
C GLU A 94 42.44 8.73 -6.11
N LYS A 95 42.07 9.64 -5.22
CA LYS A 95 42.65 10.97 -5.16
C LYS A 95 43.29 11.07 -3.79
N ASP A 96 44.61 11.01 -3.81
CA ASP A 96 45.51 11.34 -2.72
C ASP A 96 44.92 12.41 -1.82
N THR A 97 44.80 12.11 -0.53
CA THR A 97 45.25 13.02 0.52
C THR A 97 45.26 12.30 1.85
N GLU A 98 46.46 12.13 2.39
CA GLU A 98 46.70 11.77 3.78
C GLU A 98 45.98 12.75 4.73
N LYS A 99 45.15 12.24 5.63
CA LYS A 99 45.25 12.48 7.09
C LYS A 99 44.07 11.86 7.86
N LYS A 100 44.44 10.92 8.74
CA LYS A 100 43.81 10.49 10.01
C LYS A 100 42.40 11.01 10.33
N ARG A 101 41.48 10.06 10.59
CA ARG A 101 40.67 10.08 11.83
C ARG A 101 40.19 8.68 12.20
N GLU A 102 40.45 8.36 13.46
CA GLU A 102 40.19 7.11 14.15
C GLU A 102 38.71 6.76 14.25
N GLY A 103 38.42 5.45 14.27
CA GLY A 103 37.21 4.90 14.88
C GLY A 103 36.01 4.74 13.94
N MET A 104 36.05 3.78 13.01
CA MET A 104 34.83 3.27 12.40
C MET A 104 34.95 1.81 11.96
N LEU A 105 34.15 0.99 12.64
CA LEU A 105 33.72 -0.38 12.37
C LEU A 105 34.82 -1.41 12.04
N GLU A 106 34.86 -2.47 12.86
CA GLU A 106 35.27 -3.80 12.43
C GLU A 106 34.35 -4.25 11.28
N VAL A 107 34.66 -3.75 10.08
CA VAL A 107 34.33 -4.41 8.84
C VAL A 107 35.07 -5.73 8.94
N VAL A 108 34.33 -6.81 9.18
CA VAL A 108 34.83 -8.16 8.93
C VAL A 108 35.38 -8.12 7.50
N LYS A 109 36.70 -8.00 7.38
CA LYS A 109 37.43 -8.22 6.14
C LYS A 109 37.18 -9.67 5.80
N ILE A 110 36.10 -9.93 5.08
CA ILE A 110 35.96 -11.15 4.32
C ILE A 110 36.91 -10.96 3.15
N GLU A 111 38.15 -11.35 3.40
CA GLU A 111 39.19 -11.47 2.40
C GLU A 111 38.63 -12.26 1.21
N SER A 112 38.68 -11.62 0.03
CA SER A 112 38.78 -12.27 -1.27
C SER A 112 37.93 -13.53 -1.49
N ALA A 113 36.60 -13.37 -1.45
CA ALA A 113 35.67 -14.31 -2.07
C ALA A 113 34.83 -13.55 -3.10
N ASN A 114 34.72 -14.10 -4.33
CA ASN A 114 33.90 -13.58 -5.42
C ASN A 114 32.58 -12.98 -4.87
N PRO A 115 32.24 -11.71 -5.16
CA PRO A 115 31.07 -11.04 -4.59
C PRO A 115 29.77 -11.83 -4.82
N VAL A 116 29.70 -12.55 -5.95
CA VAL A 116 28.62 -13.48 -6.31
C VAL A 116 28.46 -14.61 -5.28
N SER A 117 29.56 -15.26 -4.86
CA SER A 117 29.54 -16.37 -3.89
C SER A 117 29.13 -15.90 -2.49
N THR A 118 29.54 -14.69 -2.10
CA THR A 118 29.20 -14.11 -0.79
C THR A 118 27.71 -13.73 -0.73
N ARG A 119 27.17 -13.15 -1.81
CA ARG A 119 25.74 -12.82 -1.94
C ARG A 119 24.85 -14.06 -1.85
N GLU A 120 25.21 -15.14 -2.55
CA GLU A 120 24.44 -16.39 -2.50
C GLU A 120 24.43 -17.03 -1.11
N LYS A 121 25.57 -17.05 -0.42
CA LYS A 121 25.66 -17.54 0.97
C LYS A 121 24.76 -16.73 1.90
N LEU A 122 24.78 -15.40 1.79
CA LEU A 122 23.92 -14.53 2.59
C LEU A 122 22.44 -14.66 2.26
N ARG A 123 22.07 -14.85 0.98
CA ARG A 123 20.69 -15.16 0.58
C ARG A 123 20.20 -16.44 1.28
N ARG A 124 21.05 -17.48 1.34
CA ARG A 124 20.72 -18.71 2.07
C ARG A 124 20.57 -18.48 3.58
N LEU A 125 21.39 -17.61 4.18
CA LEU A 125 21.29 -17.27 5.61
C LEU A 125 20.04 -16.45 5.93
N LEU A 126 19.68 -15.50 5.05
CA LEU A 126 18.47 -14.69 5.13
C LEU A 126 17.22 -15.59 5.10
N ARG A 127 17.13 -16.49 4.11
CA ARG A 127 16.02 -17.45 4.01
C ARG A 127 15.94 -18.43 5.18
N LYS A 128 17.06 -18.70 5.86
CA LYS A 128 17.13 -19.52 7.07
C LYS A 128 16.79 -18.74 8.35
N GLY A 129 16.46 -17.45 8.26
CA GLY A 129 16.12 -16.60 9.42
C GLY A 129 17.31 -16.25 10.32
N LYS A 130 18.55 -16.55 9.90
CA LYS A 130 19.74 -16.35 10.76
C LYS A 130 20.15 -14.88 10.89
N LEU A 131 19.55 -14.00 10.09
CA LEU A 131 19.87 -12.57 10.05
C LEU A 131 18.76 -11.72 10.67
N ASP A 132 17.64 -12.32 11.11
CA ASP A 132 16.41 -11.63 11.51
C ASP A 132 16.62 -10.60 12.62
N GLU A 133 17.51 -10.89 13.58
CA GLU A 133 17.81 -10.03 14.72
C GLU A 133 18.79 -8.88 14.40
N ARG A 134 19.39 -8.88 13.20
CA ARG A 134 20.26 -7.77 12.79
C ARG A 134 19.44 -6.54 12.46
N TYR A 135 20.05 -5.37 12.64
CA TYR A 135 19.43 -4.10 12.28
C TYR A 135 19.96 -3.60 10.94
N VAL A 136 19.06 -3.02 10.15
CA VAL A 136 19.37 -2.34 8.89
C VAL A 136 18.73 -0.96 8.90
N GLU A 137 19.38 -0.01 8.22
CA GLU A 137 18.80 1.31 7.97
C GLU A 137 18.00 1.27 6.67
N LEU A 138 16.72 1.64 6.75
CA LEU A 138 15.83 1.75 5.60
C LEU A 138 15.29 3.17 5.47
N GLU A 139 15.19 3.62 4.23
CA GLU A 139 14.40 4.81 3.89
C GLU A 139 12.94 4.40 3.77
N ILE A 140 12.15 4.78 4.77
CA ILE A 140 10.72 4.51 4.80
C ILE A 140 10.00 5.81 4.47
N THR A 141 9.04 5.74 3.56
CA THR A 141 8.14 6.86 3.28
C THR A 141 7.31 7.15 4.51
N ASP A 142 7.54 8.30 5.13
CA ASP A 142 6.80 8.72 6.31
C ASP A 142 5.42 9.21 5.86
N LYS A 143 4.36 8.51 6.28
CA LYS A 143 2.97 8.94 6.07
C LYS A 143 2.49 9.88 7.17
N SER A 144 3.37 10.32 8.08
CA SER A 144 3.02 11.38 9.01
C SER A 144 2.90 12.70 8.25
N PHE A 145 1.65 13.14 8.06
CA PHE A 145 1.39 14.56 7.86
C PHE A 145 1.82 15.24 9.16
N PRO A 146 2.77 16.20 9.13
CA PRO A 146 2.91 17.11 10.24
C PRO A 146 1.60 17.87 10.32
N LEU A 147 0.77 17.54 11.32
CA LEU A 147 -0.25 18.45 11.82
C LEU A 147 0.50 19.66 12.34
N VAL A 148 0.74 20.61 11.45
CA VAL A 148 1.23 21.92 11.83
C VAL A 148 0.12 22.56 12.66
N GLU A 149 0.35 22.61 13.97
CA GLU A 149 -0.42 23.39 14.97
C GLU A 149 -0.35 24.90 14.65
N ILE A 150 -0.91 25.34 13.52
CA ILE A 150 -1.06 26.77 13.17
C ILE A 150 -2.51 27.24 13.28
N PHE A 151 -3.48 26.37 13.57
CA PHE A 151 -4.88 26.77 13.77
C PHE A 151 -5.24 26.94 15.26
N SER A 152 -4.51 27.80 15.96
CA SER A 152 -4.89 28.30 17.29
C SER A 152 -5.68 29.60 17.23
N GLY A 153 -6.47 29.84 16.18
CA GLY A 153 -7.27 31.06 16.10
C GLY A 153 -8.20 31.13 14.89
N ALA A 154 -9.50 31.08 15.18
CA ALA A 154 -10.63 31.51 14.35
C ALA A 154 -10.99 30.67 13.10
N GLY A 155 -12.01 29.82 13.29
CA GLY A 155 -13.14 29.57 12.40
C GLY A 155 -12.86 29.32 10.91
N LEU A 156 -12.90 28.05 10.51
CA LEU A 156 -13.14 27.58 9.13
C LEU A 156 -13.32 26.04 9.17
N GLU A 157 -14.54 25.56 9.45
CA GLU A 157 -14.82 24.12 9.58
C GLU A 157 -15.20 23.43 8.25
N GLU A 158 -15.42 24.16 7.15
CA GLU A 158 -15.96 23.57 5.91
C GLU A 158 -14.99 23.50 4.71
N MET A 159 -13.81 24.11 4.77
CA MET A 159 -12.82 24.06 3.67
C MET A 159 -11.68 23.05 3.88
N ASP A 160 -11.75 22.24 4.94
CA ASP A 160 -10.62 21.45 5.43
C ASP A 160 -10.42 20.11 4.69
N ILE A 161 -11.41 19.63 3.93
CA ILE A 161 -11.35 18.31 3.27
C ILE A 161 -10.69 18.41 1.88
N ASN A 162 -11.06 19.40 1.07
CA ASN A 162 -10.54 19.53 -0.30
C ASN A 162 -9.10 20.06 -0.37
N VAL A 163 -8.67 20.87 0.61
CA VAL A 163 -7.30 21.40 0.63
C VAL A 163 -6.29 20.32 1.03
N LYS A 164 -6.66 19.39 1.91
CA LYS A 164 -5.81 18.25 2.31
C LYS A 164 -5.48 17.32 1.14
N GLU A 165 -6.44 17.08 0.24
CA GLU A 165 -6.24 16.22 -0.93
C GLU A 165 -5.31 16.86 -1.97
N ILE A 166 -5.44 18.18 -2.19
CA ILE A 166 -4.58 18.94 -3.10
C ILE A 166 -3.16 19.10 -2.52
N PHE A 167 -3.02 19.38 -1.21
CA PHE A 167 -1.71 19.51 -0.56
C PHE A 167 -0.95 18.18 -0.45
N GLY A 168 -1.66 17.07 -0.32
CA GLY A 168 -1.06 15.72 -0.30
C GLY A 168 -0.44 15.30 -1.63
N GLN A 169 -0.88 15.87 -2.76
CA GLN A 169 -0.35 15.57 -4.09
C GLN A 169 0.86 16.45 -4.48
N ILE A 170 1.00 17.64 -3.88
CA ILE A 170 2.06 18.61 -4.25
C ILE A 170 3.35 18.40 -3.42
N LEU A 171 3.25 17.88 -2.20
CA LEU A 171 4.41 17.63 -1.35
C LEU A 171 5.00 16.24 -1.61
N PRO A 172 6.27 16.13 -2.06
CA PRO A 172 6.92 14.84 -2.16
C PRO A 172 6.97 14.19 -0.77
N SER A 173 6.51 12.95 -0.69
CA SER A 173 6.49 12.19 0.55
C SER A 173 7.90 12.15 1.14
N LYS A 174 8.10 12.75 2.31
CA LYS A 174 9.43 12.76 2.96
C LYS A 174 9.80 11.33 3.33
N THR A 175 10.93 10.84 2.82
CA THR A 175 11.51 9.58 3.27
C THR A 175 12.33 9.84 4.53
N LYS A 176 12.16 8.99 5.55
CA LYS A 176 12.92 9.06 6.79
C LYS A 176 13.75 7.79 6.93
N LYS A 177 15.05 7.95 7.22
CA LYS A 177 15.92 6.84 7.56
C LYS A 177 15.55 6.31 8.93
N ARG A 178 15.20 5.02 9.01
CA ARG A 178 14.84 4.34 10.25
C ARG A 178 15.64 3.05 10.37
N LYS A 179 16.19 2.79 11.55
CA LYS A 179 16.76 1.49 11.92
C LYS A 179 15.64 0.53 12.27
N VAL A 180 15.58 -0.60 11.58
CA VAL A 180 14.61 -1.67 11.80
C VAL A 180 15.31 -3.03 11.73
N LYS A 181 14.69 -4.07 12.30
CA LYS A 181 15.22 -5.42 12.21
C LYS A 181 15.10 -5.96 10.78
N VAL A 182 15.99 -6.86 10.37
CA VAL A 182 15.95 -7.51 9.05
C VAL A 182 14.61 -8.20 8.78
N LYS A 183 14.01 -8.81 9.82
CA LYS A 183 12.69 -9.43 9.73
C LYS A 183 11.56 -8.44 9.38
N ASP A 184 11.63 -7.22 9.92
CA ASP A 184 10.62 -6.19 9.62
C ASP A 184 10.95 -5.51 8.29
N ALA A 185 12.26 -5.35 8.00
CA ALA A 185 12.78 -4.78 6.77
C ALA A 185 12.29 -5.52 5.53
N ILE A 186 12.32 -6.86 5.55
CA ILE A 186 11.85 -7.65 4.40
C ILE A 186 10.35 -7.44 4.13
N GLY A 187 9.53 -7.29 5.17
CA GLY A 187 8.09 -7.01 5.02
C GLY A 187 7.85 -5.63 4.42
N ILE A 188 8.55 -4.61 4.90
CA ILE A 188 8.45 -3.24 4.40
C ILE A 188 8.89 -3.16 2.94
N LEU A 189 10.06 -3.73 2.61
CA LEU A 189 10.59 -3.75 1.24
C LEU A 189 9.67 -4.52 0.31
N THR A 190 9.14 -5.67 0.74
CA THR A 190 8.19 -6.45 -0.07
C THR A 190 6.94 -5.62 -0.39
N GLN A 191 6.42 -4.86 0.58
CA GLN A 191 5.27 -4.00 0.35
C GLN A 191 5.59 -2.86 -0.64
N GLN A 192 6.76 -2.24 -0.52
CA GLN A 192 7.21 -1.18 -1.44
C GLN A 192 7.39 -1.72 -2.87
N GLU A 193 8.07 -2.86 -3.03
CA GLU A 193 8.27 -3.48 -4.35
C GLU A 193 6.94 -3.96 -4.95
N SER A 194 6.06 -4.51 -4.13
CA SER A 194 4.73 -4.93 -4.57
C SER A 194 3.94 -3.74 -5.11
N GLN A 195 3.94 -2.60 -4.41
CA GLN A 195 3.27 -1.38 -4.88
C GLN A 195 3.87 -0.86 -6.19
N ARG A 196 5.20 -0.95 -6.35
CA ARG A 196 5.90 -0.53 -7.57
C ARG A 196 5.61 -1.44 -8.76
N LEU A 197 5.40 -2.74 -8.54
CA LEU A 197 5.14 -3.72 -9.59
C LEU A 197 3.69 -3.73 -10.08
N ILE A 198 2.75 -3.10 -9.35
CA ILE A 198 1.36 -3.03 -9.76
C ILE A 198 1.21 -2.08 -10.95
N ASP A 199 0.66 -2.60 -12.04
CA ASP A 199 0.23 -1.82 -13.19
C ASP A 199 -1.12 -1.15 -12.87
N ILE A 200 -1.08 0.17 -12.64
CA ILE A 200 -2.27 0.94 -12.25
C ILE A 200 -3.28 1.01 -13.41
N ASP A 201 -2.83 1.13 -14.65
CA ASP A 201 -3.71 1.24 -15.82
C ASP A 201 -4.54 -0.05 -15.98
N LYS A 202 -3.88 -1.20 -15.83
CA LYS A 202 -4.54 -2.50 -15.83
C LYS A 202 -5.51 -2.67 -14.65
N VAL A 203 -5.17 -2.15 -13.46
CA VAL A 203 -6.07 -2.16 -12.30
C VAL A 203 -7.33 -1.35 -12.59
N VAL A 204 -7.18 -0.16 -13.19
CA VAL A 204 -8.29 0.73 -13.54
C VAL A 204 -9.19 0.07 -14.60
N GLU A 205 -8.62 -0.43 -15.70
CA GLU A 205 -9.37 -1.10 -16.76
C GLU A 205 -10.20 -2.27 -16.20
N LYS A 206 -9.56 -3.10 -15.37
CA LYS A 206 -10.21 -4.25 -14.74
C LYS A 206 -11.31 -3.83 -13.76
N ALA A 207 -11.08 -2.75 -12.99
CA ALA A 207 -12.06 -2.24 -12.06
C ALA A 207 -13.31 -1.71 -12.78
N ILE A 208 -13.12 -0.93 -13.86
CA ILE A 208 -14.23 -0.44 -14.71
C ILE A 208 -15.03 -1.63 -15.25
N ARG A 209 -14.35 -2.61 -15.86
CA ARG A 209 -15.01 -3.79 -16.40
C ARG A 209 -15.74 -4.61 -15.32
N GLY A 210 -15.17 -4.71 -14.12
CA GLY A 210 -15.83 -5.34 -12.98
C GLY A 210 -17.12 -4.61 -12.60
N THR A 211 -17.03 -3.31 -12.36
CA THR A 211 -18.20 -2.49 -12.05
C THR A 211 -19.31 -2.63 -13.10
N GLU A 212 -18.96 -2.60 -14.40
CA GLU A 212 -19.91 -2.69 -15.50
C GLU A 212 -20.56 -4.07 -15.65
N GLN A 213 -19.77 -5.14 -15.53
CA GLN A 213 -20.23 -6.50 -15.90
C GLN A 213 -20.78 -7.29 -14.71
N ASN A 214 -20.23 -7.08 -13.51
CA ASN A 214 -20.59 -7.87 -12.33
C ASN A 214 -20.81 -7.04 -11.06
N GLY A 215 -20.87 -5.71 -11.14
CA GLY A 215 -21.18 -4.87 -9.99
C GLY A 215 -22.55 -5.15 -9.37
N ILE A 216 -22.62 -5.21 -8.04
CA ILE A 216 -23.84 -5.45 -7.28
C ILE A 216 -24.11 -4.29 -6.33
N ILE A 217 -25.25 -3.63 -6.50
CA ILE A 217 -25.77 -2.64 -5.56
C ILE A 217 -26.95 -3.23 -4.83
N PHE A 218 -26.92 -3.18 -3.51
CA PHE A 218 -28.01 -3.55 -2.63
C PHE A 218 -28.63 -2.27 -2.05
N LEU A 219 -29.81 -1.93 -2.56
CA LEU A 219 -30.65 -0.85 -2.02
C LEU A 219 -31.49 -1.43 -0.89
N ASP A 220 -31.17 -1.04 0.34
CA ASP A 220 -31.94 -1.37 1.54
C ASP A 220 -33.04 -0.32 1.76
N GLU A 221 -34.14 -0.73 2.38
CA GLU A 221 -35.28 0.16 2.71
C GLU A 221 -35.87 0.90 1.49
N LEU A 222 -35.97 0.20 0.36
CA LEU A 222 -36.67 0.67 -0.85
C LEU A 222 -38.20 0.47 -0.73
#